data_AF-A0A1Q3MSU3-F1
#
_entry.id   AF-A0A1Q3MSU3-F1
#
_cell.length_a   1.000
_cell.length_b   1.000
_cell.length_c   1.000
_cell.angle_alpha   90.00
_cell.angle_beta   90.00
_cell.angle_gamma   90.00
#
_symmetry.space_group_name_H-M   'P 1'
#
loop_
_entity.id
_entity.type
_entity.pdbx_description
1 polymer ?
#
loop_
_entity_poly.entity_id
_entity_poly.type
_entity_poly.pdbx_seq_one_letter_code
_entity_poly.pdbx_strand_id
1 'polypeptide(L)'
;MSIKINPLNAIDFYKADHRRQYPVGTEYVYANFTPRSSRLAKMLPDFDDKIVFFGLQGFIKHFLIETWNEGFFNQAKAKVVAAYKRRMDNALGEGAVPVEHIEALHDLGYLPLKIKALPEGSRVNIKVPVLTIINTDPNFFWLTNYIETVLSAELWKSCTTASIAYEYKRLLTQYAEKTGAPLDFVAVQGHDFSSRGMSGIYDAAQSGVGHLTSFIGTDSVASIDYAEEYYNATGIVGVSVPATEHSVMCMGSEESEIETFRRLICELYPAGVVSIVSDTWDFWRVITEFSVELKAEILKRQPNALGLAKVVFRPDSGDPVKIICGDPDAERESPAYKGAVQCLWEIFGGTETAQGYKVL
;
A
#
# COMPACT_ATOMS: atom_id res chain seq x y z
N MET A 1 -19.50 15.09 -13.54
CA MET A 1 -19.67 13.66 -13.84
C MET A 1 -18.34 12.97 -13.62
N SER A 2 -18.27 11.99 -12.72
CA SER A 2 -17.09 11.12 -12.60
C SER A 2 -17.10 10.09 -13.73
N ILE A 3 -15.92 9.73 -14.26
CA ILE A 3 -15.81 8.67 -15.26
C ILE A 3 -16.07 7.33 -14.54
N LYS A 4 -17.03 6.53 -15.02
CA LYS A 4 -17.21 5.14 -14.57
C LYS A 4 -16.53 4.21 -15.56
N ILE A 5 -15.74 3.27 -15.06
CA ILE A 5 -15.09 2.26 -15.91
C ILE A 5 -16.19 1.40 -16.54
N ASN A 6 -16.17 1.28 -17.87
CA ASN A 6 -16.97 0.28 -18.56
C ASN A 6 -16.19 -1.04 -18.54
N PRO A 7 -16.71 -2.10 -17.90
CA PRO A 7 -15.99 -3.36 -17.75
C PRO A 7 -15.62 -4.02 -19.09
N LEU A 8 -16.42 -3.82 -20.16
CA LEU A 8 -16.11 -4.32 -21.50
C LEU A 8 -14.89 -3.65 -22.14
N ASN A 9 -14.54 -2.46 -21.68
CA ASN A 9 -13.42 -1.69 -22.22
C ASN A 9 -12.16 -1.81 -21.34
N ALA A 10 -12.20 -2.58 -20.25
CA ALA A 10 -11.05 -2.83 -19.38
C ALA A 10 -10.15 -3.94 -19.96
N ILE A 11 -9.82 -3.81 -21.24
CA ILE A 11 -9.08 -4.77 -22.05
C ILE A 11 -8.03 -4.06 -22.89
N ASP A 12 -7.00 -4.80 -23.31
CA ASP A 12 -6.20 -4.40 -24.46
C ASP A 12 -7.02 -4.60 -25.74
N PHE A 13 -6.95 -3.66 -26.69
CA PHE A 13 -7.76 -3.70 -27.91
C PHE A 13 -7.65 -5.02 -28.70
N TYR A 14 -6.48 -5.66 -28.71
CA TYR A 14 -6.29 -6.92 -29.42
C TYR A 14 -7.20 -8.05 -28.88
N LYS A 15 -7.64 -7.97 -27.62
CA LYS A 15 -8.56 -8.94 -26.99
C LYS A 15 -9.99 -8.83 -27.50
N ALA A 16 -10.36 -7.70 -28.10
CA ALA A 16 -11.72 -7.45 -28.57
C ALA A 16 -12.19 -8.48 -29.59
N ASP A 17 -11.28 -9.09 -30.36
CA ASP A 17 -11.62 -10.06 -31.40
C ASP A 17 -10.92 -11.43 -31.26
N HIS A 18 -10.24 -11.68 -30.14
CA HIS A 18 -9.61 -12.98 -29.89
C HIS A 18 -10.59 -14.15 -30.02
N ARG A 19 -11.88 -13.94 -29.73
CA ARG A 19 -12.94 -14.93 -29.90
C ARG A 19 -12.90 -15.60 -31.29
N ARG A 20 -12.70 -14.84 -32.37
CA ARG A 20 -12.63 -15.38 -33.74
C ARG A 20 -11.25 -15.89 -34.14
N GLN A 21 -10.23 -15.60 -33.34
CA GLN A 21 -8.85 -16.03 -33.58
C GLN A 21 -8.54 -17.39 -32.94
N TYR A 22 -9.31 -17.81 -31.94
CA TYR A 22 -9.22 -19.17 -31.41
C TYR A 22 -9.62 -20.20 -32.47
N PRO A 23 -9.08 -21.43 -32.42
CA PRO A 23 -9.47 -22.51 -33.32
C PRO A 23 -10.99 -22.75 -33.31
N VAL A 24 -11.55 -23.04 -34.49
CA VAL A 24 -12.96 -23.42 -34.63
C VAL A 24 -13.27 -24.62 -33.73
N GLY A 25 -14.36 -24.55 -32.97
CA GLY A 25 -14.75 -25.58 -32.01
C GLY A 25 -14.11 -25.44 -30.62
N THR A 26 -13.42 -24.34 -30.33
CA THR A 26 -12.93 -24.07 -28.97
C THR A 26 -14.11 -23.89 -28.00
N GLU A 27 -14.19 -24.75 -26.98
CA GLU A 27 -15.22 -24.70 -25.93
C GLU A 27 -14.68 -24.18 -24.60
N TYR A 28 -13.41 -24.46 -24.29
CA TYR A 28 -12.82 -24.09 -23.01
C TYR A 28 -11.42 -23.51 -23.19
N VAL A 29 -11.19 -22.36 -22.55
CA VAL A 29 -9.87 -21.74 -22.44
C VAL A 29 -9.51 -21.71 -20.96
N TYR A 30 -8.36 -22.31 -20.64
CA TYR A 30 -7.80 -22.35 -19.28
C TYR A 30 -6.54 -21.50 -19.24
N ALA A 31 -6.48 -20.54 -18.31
CA ALA A 31 -5.31 -19.69 -18.10
C ALA A 31 -4.84 -19.74 -16.63
N ASN A 32 -3.62 -19.28 -16.39
CA ASN A 32 -3.06 -19.13 -15.06
C ASN A 32 -2.37 -17.77 -14.90
N PHE A 33 -2.33 -17.28 -13.68
CA PHE A 33 -1.56 -16.09 -13.31
C PHE A 33 -0.34 -16.55 -12.52
N THR A 34 0.84 -16.38 -13.10
CA THR A 34 2.10 -16.88 -12.57
C THR A 34 3.12 -15.75 -12.46
N PRO A 35 3.63 -15.43 -11.27
CA PRO A 35 4.82 -14.58 -11.10
C PRO A 35 6.03 -15.29 -11.72
N ARG A 36 6.51 -14.83 -12.88
CA ARG A 36 7.50 -15.58 -13.67
C ARG A 36 8.95 -15.35 -13.26
N SER A 37 9.26 -14.18 -12.69
CA SER A 37 10.63 -13.80 -12.32
C SER A 37 10.65 -12.69 -11.27
N SER A 38 11.62 -12.76 -10.36
CA SER A 38 12.00 -11.72 -9.39
C SER A 38 13.21 -10.89 -9.86
N ARG A 39 13.69 -11.06 -11.11
CA ARG A 39 14.94 -10.45 -11.60
C ARG A 39 15.03 -8.92 -11.43
N LEU A 40 13.89 -8.23 -11.49
CA LEU A 40 13.81 -6.77 -11.35
C LEU A 40 13.35 -6.34 -9.95
N ALA A 41 13.09 -7.28 -9.04
CA ALA A 41 12.67 -6.99 -7.69
C ALA A 41 13.87 -6.46 -6.90
N LYS A 42 13.72 -5.25 -6.34
CA LYS A 42 14.70 -4.66 -5.42
C LYS A 42 14.35 -5.11 -4.01
N MET A 43 14.87 -6.26 -3.61
CA MET A 43 14.61 -6.88 -2.30
C MET A 43 15.87 -6.91 -1.43
N LEU A 44 15.71 -7.35 -0.18
CA LEU A 44 16.83 -7.56 0.74
C LEU A 44 17.83 -8.59 0.20
N PRO A 45 19.12 -8.52 0.56
CA PRO A 45 20.15 -9.42 0.04
C PRO A 45 19.89 -10.91 0.24
N ASP A 46 19.13 -11.27 1.28
CA ASP A 46 18.77 -12.64 1.66
C ASP A 46 17.31 -13.00 1.30
N PHE A 47 16.72 -12.28 0.34
CA PHE A 47 15.39 -12.57 -0.20
C PHE A 47 15.32 -14.00 -0.77
N ASP A 48 14.28 -14.75 -0.41
CA ASP A 48 14.14 -16.18 -0.74
C ASP A 48 13.39 -16.47 -2.06
N ASP A 49 13.25 -15.47 -2.93
CA ASP A 49 12.54 -15.56 -4.21
C ASP A 49 11.07 -16.05 -4.10
N LYS A 50 10.37 -15.60 -3.06
CA LYS A 50 8.93 -15.82 -2.89
C LYS A 50 8.14 -14.52 -2.86
N ILE A 51 6.93 -14.58 -3.39
CA ILE A 51 5.96 -13.49 -3.29
C ILE A 51 4.91 -13.82 -2.23
N VAL A 52 4.26 -12.79 -1.70
CA VAL A 52 2.99 -12.92 -0.99
C VAL A 52 1.87 -12.77 -2.02
N PHE A 53 1.03 -13.79 -2.17
CA PHE A 53 -0.16 -13.70 -3.02
C PHE A 53 -1.27 -12.93 -2.30
N PHE A 54 -1.70 -11.79 -2.83
CA PHE A 54 -2.72 -10.93 -2.22
C PHE A 54 -3.42 -10.04 -3.26
N GLY A 55 -4.71 -9.74 -3.07
CA GLY A 55 -5.48 -8.79 -3.88
C GLY A 55 -6.69 -9.37 -4.62
N LEU A 56 -6.84 -10.70 -4.69
CA LEU A 56 -7.83 -11.36 -5.55
C LEU A 56 -9.27 -11.14 -5.08
N GLN A 57 -9.54 -11.23 -3.78
CA GLN A 57 -10.86 -11.06 -3.22
C GLN A 57 -11.39 -9.64 -3.46
N GLY A 58 -10.55 -8.63 -3.26
CA GLY A 58 -10.87 -7.25 -3.58
C GLY A 58 -11.18 -7.06 -5.06
N PHE A 59 -10.34 -7.59 -5.94
CA PHE A 59 -10.59 -7.57 -7.39
C PHE A 59 -11.90 -8.27 -7.78
N ILE A 60 -12.21 -9.43 -7.20
CA ILE A 60 -13.46 -10.16 -7.49
C ILE A 60 -14.68 -9.31 -7.10
N LYS A 61 -14.72 -8.80 -5.87
CA LYS A 61 -15.86 -8.01 -5.37
C LYS A 61 -16.01 -6.70 -6.14
N HIS A 62 -14.96 -5.89 -6.19
CA HIS A 62 -14.99 -4.57 -6.81
C HIS A 62 -15.19 -4.64 -8.33
N PHE A 63 -14.37 -5.44 -9.03
CA PHE A 63 -14.37 -5.42 -10.48
C PHE A 63 -15.34 -6.46 -11.06
N LEU A 64 -15.15 -7.74 -10.76
CA LEU A 64 -15.93 -8.82 -11.39
C LEU A 64 -17.40 -8.87 -10.98
N ILE A 65 -17.75 -8.32 -9.81
CA ILE A 65 -19.12 -8.26 -9.30
C ILE A 65 -19.69 -6.84 -9.45
N GLU A 66 -19.20 -5.87 -8.70
CA GLU A 66 -19.80 -4.52 -8.66
C GLU A 66 -19.68 -3.79 -10.00
N THR A 67 -18.47 -3.67 -10.55
CA THR A 67 -18.25 -2.94 -11.81
C THR A 67 -19.00 -3.58 -13.00
N TRP A 68 -19.04 -4.91 -13.06
CA TRP A 68 -19.82 -5.63 -14.09
C TRP A 68 -21.32 -5.48 -13.91
N ASN A 69 -21.84 -5.59 -12.68
CA ASN A 69 -23.25 -5.37 -12.42
C ASN A 69 -23.67 -3.94 -12.73
N GLU A 70 -22.94 -2.94 -12.23
CA GLU A 70 -23.25 -1.53 -12.45
C GLU A 70 -23.10 -1.10 -13.92
N GLY A 71 -22.01 -1.52 -14.57
CA GLY A 71 -21.63 -1.03 -15.89
C GLY A 71 -22.21 -1.83 -17.04
N PHE A 72 -22.66 -3.06 -16.80
CA PHE A 72 -23.08 -3.99 -17.86
C PHE A 72 -24.42 -4.69 -17.55
N PHE A 73 -24.48 -5.59 -16.55
CA PHE A 73 -25.66 -6.46 -16.36
C PHE A 73 -26.92 -5.69 -15.94
N ASN A 74 -26.80 -4.70 -15.05
CA ASN A 74 -27.93 -3.87 -14.60
C ASN A 74 -28.20 -2.65 -15.49
N GLN A 75 -27.55 -2.57 -16.65
CA GLN A 75 -27.82 -1.55 -17.66
C GLN A 75 -28.72 -2.12 -18.76
N ALA A 76 -29.46 -1.25 -19.45
CA ALA A 76 -30.25 -1.66 -20.60
C ALA A 76 -29.34 -2.27 -21.69
N LYS A 77 -29.63 -3.51 -22.12
CA LYS A 77 -28.86 -4.26 -23.13
C LYS A 77 -28.54 -3.41 -24.37
N ALA A 78 -29.55 -2.77 -24.95
CA ALA A 78 -29.40 -1.93 -26.14
C ALA A 78 -28.39 -0.79 -25.94
N LYS A 79 -28.34 -0.20 -24.74
CA LYS A 79 -27.39 0.88 -24.41
C LYS A 79 -25.95 0.36 -24.36
N VAL A 80 -25.71 -0.75 -23.67
CA VAL A 80 -24.35 -1.29 -23.51
C VAL A 80 -23.80 -1.86 -24.82
N VAL A 81 -24.64 -2.55 -25.59
CA VAL A 81 -24.29 -3.10 -26.91
C VAL A 81 -24.01 -1.99 -27.91
N ALA A 82 -24.84 -0.94 -27.97
CA ALA A 82 -24.61 0.20 -28.86
C ALA A 82 -23.31 0.95 -28.50
N ALA A 83 -23.03 1.12 -27.19
CA ALA A 83 -21.80 1.74 -26.73
C ALA A 83 -20.54 0.92 -27.09
N TYR A 84 -20.61 -0.41 -26.93
CA TYR A 84 -19.54 -1.33 -27.33
C TYR A 84 -19.34 -1.31 -28.85
N LYS A 85 -20.41 -1.47 -29.65
CA LYS A 85 -20.37 -1.41 -31.11
C LYS A 85 -19.70 -0.13 -31.60
N ARG A 86 -20.16 1.03 -31.10
CA ARG A 86 -19.58 2.33 -31.44
C ARG A 86 -18.09 2.40 -31.11
N ARG A 87 -17.66 1.86 -29.96
CA ARG A 87 -16.24 1.85 -29.58
C ARG A 87 -15.42 1.02 -30.55
N MET A 88 -15.89 -0.17 -30.91
CA MET A 88 -15.18 -1.06 -31.82
C MET A 88 -15.16 -0.51 -33.25
N ASP A 89 -16.30 -0.06 -33.78
CA ASP A 89 -16.39 0.50 -35.12
C ASP A 89 -15.47 1.71 -35.31
N ASN A 90 -15.46 2.62 -34.34
CA ASN A 90 -14.64 3.84 -34.43
C ASN A 90 -13.14 3.57 -34.31
N ALA A 91 -12.74 2.49 -33.64
CA ALA A 91 -11.32 2.18 -33.39
C ALA A 91 -10.73 1.19 -34.40
N LEU A 92 -11.54 0.24 -34.88
CA LEU A 92 -11.10 -0.91 -35.67
C LEU A 92 -11.74 -0.97 -37.06
N GLY A 93 -12.69 -0.08 -37.36
CA GLY A 93 -13.46 -0.06 -38.60
C GLY A 93 -14.86 -0.65 -38.41
N GLU A 94 -15.81 -0.14 -39.18
CA GLU A 94 -17.22 -0.54 -39.10
C GLU A 94 -17.39 -2.05 -39.33
N GLY A 95 -18.04 -2.73 -38.38
CA GLY A 95 -18.31 -4.16 -38.47
C GLY A 95 -17.08 -5.05 -38.25
N ALA A 96 -15.93 -4.46 -37.88
CA ALA A 96 -14.71 -5.23 -37.63
C ALA A 96 -14.88 -6.22 -36.46
N VAL A 97 -15.64 -5.85 -35.41
CA VAL A 97 -15.89 -6.71 -34.26
C VAL A 97 -17.41 -6.96 -34.11
N PRO A 98 -17.86 -8.23 -34.19
CA PRO A 98 -19.27 -8.60 -33.98
C PRO A 98 -19.74 -8.33 -32.54
N VAL A 99 -21.04 -8.12 -32.32
CA VAL A 99 -21.59 -7.80 -30.97
C VAL A 99 -22.42 -8.92 -30.36
N GLU A 100 -22.74 -9.96 -31.11
CA GLU A 100 -23.65 -11.05 -30.70
C GLU A 100 -23.14 -11.77 -29.45
N HIS A 101 -21.82 -11.87 -29.29
CA HIS A 101 -21.20 -12.48 -28.11
C HIS A 101 -21.36 -11.63 -26.84
N ILE A 102 -21.44 -10.30 -26.98
CA ILE A 102 -21.75 -9.38 -25.87
C ILE A 102 -23.24 -9.45 -25.54
N GLU A 103 -24.10 -9.50 -26.55
CA GLU A 103 -25.53 -9.69 -26.37
C GLU A 103 -25.85 -10.99 -25.62
N ALA A 104 -25.21 -12.09 -26.02
CA ALA A 104 -25.35 -13.39 -25.36
C ALA A 104 -24.85 -13.35 -23.90
N LEU A 105 -23.76 -12.63 -23.63
CA LEU A 105 -23.25 -12.48 -22.26
C LEU A 105 -24.22 -11.67 -21.40
N HIS A 106 -24.82 -10.62 -21.96
CA HIS A 106 -25.82 -9.81 -21.27
C HIS A 106 -27.06 -10.65 -20.94
N ASP A 107 -27.55 -11.44 -21.90
CA ASP A 107 -28.70 -12.34 -21.70
C ASP A 107 -28.43 -13.41 -20.64
N LEU A 108 -27.18 -13.88 -20.51
CA LEU A 108 -26.78 -14.83 -19.47
C LEU A 108 -26.85 -14.21 -18.05
N GLY A 109 -26.54 -12.92 -17.92
CA GLY A 109 -26.70 -12.15 -16.68
C GLY A 109 -25.60 -12.31 -15.62
N TYR A 110 -24.53 -13.06 -15.91
CA TYR A 110 -23.36 -13.19 -15.03
C TYR A 110 -22.10 -13.55 -15.83
N LEU A 111 -20.93 -13.51 -15.19
CA LEU A 111 -19.66 -13.97 -15.77
C LEU A 111 -19.49 -15.49 -15.56
N PRO A 112 -19.58 -16.34 -16.60
CA PRO A 112 -19.44 -17.79 -16.46
C PRO A 112 -17.97 -18.21 -16.31
N LEU A 113 -17.32 -17.76 -15.24
CA LEU A 113 -15.91 -18.03 -14.96
C LEU A 113 -15.75 -18.80 -13.64
N LYS A 114 -14.77 -19.70 -13.60
CA LYS A 114 -14.33 -20.38 -12.39
C LYS A 114 -12.87 -20.04 -12.12
N ILE A 115 -12.62 -19.42 -10.98
CA ILE A 115 -11.27 -19.10 -10.50
C ILE A 115 -10.91 -20.07 -9.38
N LYS A 116 -9.72 -20.67 -9.44
CA LYS A 116 -9.09 -21.41 -8.33
C LYS A 116 -7.81 -20.69 -7.96
N ALA A 117 -7.61 -20.39 -6.69
CA ALA A 117 -6.44 -19.66 -6.22
C ALA A 117 -5.85 -20.31 -4.97
N LEU A 118 -4.57 -20.05 -4.73
CA LEU A 118 -3.96 -20.25 -3.42
C LEU A 118 -4.63 -19.31 -2.40
N PRO A 119 -4.61 -19.63 -1.09
CA PRO A 119 -5.10 -18.70 -0.08
C PRO A 119 -4.32 -17.38 -0.14
N GLU A 120 -5.01 -16.25 -0.08
CA GLU A 120 -4.33 -14.96 0.07
C GLU A 120 -3.52 -14.90 1.37
N GLY A 121 -2.40 -14.17 1.33
CA GLY A 121 -1.37 -14.16 2.37
C GLY A 121 -0.34 -15.30 2.24
N SER A 122 -0.55 -16.27 1.34
CA SER A 122 0.42 -17.35 1.13
C SER A 122 1.74 -16.83 0.58
N ARG A 123 2.86 -17.36 1.07
CA ARG A 123 4.19 -17.23 0.47
C ARG A 123 4.36 -18.25 -0.65
N VAL A 124 4.59 -17.79 -1.87
CA VAL A 124 4.58 -18.61 -3.07
C VAL A 124 5.88 -18.43 -3.85
N ASN A 125 6.49 -19.55 -4.26
CA ASN A 125 7.69 -19.54 -5.09
C ASN A 125 7.40 -18.89 -6.45
N ILE A 126 8.35 -18.12 -6.95
CA ILE A 126 8.36 -17.70 -8.36
C ILE A 126 8.23 -18.93 -9.28
N LYS A 127 7.48 -18.78 -10.38
CA LYS A 127 7.07 -19.83 -11.35
C LYS A 127 6.01 -20.82 -10.86
N VAL A 128 5.44 -20.62 -9.67
CA VAL A 128 4.22 -21.35 -9.25
C VAL A 128 2.99 -20.49 -9.55
N PRO A 129 1.97 -21.03 -10.25
CA PRO A 129 0.73 -20.30 -10.50
C PRO A 129 -0.01 -20.03 -9.19
N VAL A 130 -0.32 -18.76 -8.93
CA VAL A 130 -1.08 -18.36 -7.72
C VAL A 130 -2.58 -18.50 -7.92
N LEU A 131 -3.04 -18.40 -9.16
CA LEU A 131 -4.42 -18.70 -9.54
C LEU A 131 -4.52 -19.25 -10.95
N THR A 132 -5.67 -19.84 -11.22
CA THR A 132 -6.11 -20.34 -12.52
C THR A 132 -7.54 -19.94 -12.79
N ILE A 133 -7.87 -19.73 -14.06
CA ILE A 133 -9.18 -19.29 -14.50
C ILE A 133 -9.61 -20.08 -15.74
N ILE A 134 -10.89 -20.47 -15.76
CA ILE A 134 -11.52 -21.16 -16.89
C ILE A 134 -12.96 -20.67 -17.06
N ASN A 135 -13.46 -20.61 -18.28
CA ASN A 135 -14.89 -20.47 -18.53
C ASN A 135 -15.65 -21.74 -18.13
N THR A 136 -16.91 -21.59 -17.73
CA THR A 136 -17.79 -22.66 -17.28
C THR A 136 -18.89 -22.99 -18.29
N ASP A 137 -19.09 -22.11 -19.27
CA ASP A 137 -20.02 -22.30 -20.39
C ASP A 137 -19.24 -22.25 -21.72
N PRO A 138 -19.39 -23.27 -22.60
CA PRO A 138 -18.72 -23.34 -23.90
C PRO A 138 -18.90 -22.12 -24.81
N ASN A 139 -20.03 -21.41 -24.72
CA ASN A 139 -20.31 -20.25 -25.57
C ASN A 139 -19.44 -19.02 -25.22
N PHE A 140 -18.82 -19.05 -24.04
CA PHE A 140 -18.06 -17.92 -23.46
C PHE A 140 -16.58 -18.25 -23.26
N PHE A 141 -16.03 -19.17 -24.04
CA PHE A 141 -14.60 -19.55 -24.01
C PHE A 141 -13.63 -18.36 -24.12
N TRP A 142 -14.04 -17.32 -24.84
CA TRP A 142 -13.24 -16.11 -25.05
C TRP A 142 -13.05 -15.28 -23.77
N LEU A 143 -13.98 -15.40 -22.81
CA LEU A 143 -14.03 -14.53 -21.63
C LEU A 143 -12.83 -14.74 -20.69
N THR A 144 -12.27 -15.97 -20.62
CA THR A 144 -11.10 -16.30 -19.79
C THR A 144 -9.95 -15.31 -20.00
N ASN A 145 -9.57 -15.08 -21.27
CA ASN A 145 -8.47 -14.18 -21.61
C ASN A 145 -8.93 -12.75 -21.92
N TYR A 146 -10.24 -12.51 -22.00
CA TYR A 146 -10.79 -11.17 -22.17
C TYR A 146 -10.50 -10.30 -20.93
N ILE A 147 -10.69 -10.86 -19.72
CA ILE A 147 -10.45 -10.14 -18.47
C ILE A 147 -8.98 -10.09 -18.04
N GLU A 148 -8.06 -10.67 -18.81
CA GLU A 148 -6.64 -10.80 -18.44
C GLU A 148 -5.97 -9.44 -18.20
N THR A 149 -6.28 -8.42 -19.02
CA THR A 149 -5.64 -7.10 -18.90
C THR A 149 -5.92 -6.48 -17.54
N VAL A 150 -7.19 -6.38 -17.15
CA VAL A 150 -7.58 -5.81 -15.86
C VAL A 150 -7.19 -6.72 -14.69
N LEU A 151 -7.37 -8.04 -14.80
CA LEU A 151 -6.90 -8.97 -13.77
C LEU A 151 -5.40 -8.79 -13.51
N SER A 152 -4.61 -8.65 -14.57
CA SER A 152 -3.17 -8.44 -14.44
C SER A 152 -2.87 -7.10 -13.80
N ALA A 153 -3.49 -6.01 -14.29
CA ALA A 153 -3.27 -4.65 -13.82
C ALA A 153 -3.59 -4.47 -12.33
N GLU A 154 -4.64 -5.14 -11.84
CA GLU A 154 -5.13 -4.99 -10.47
C GLU A 154 -4.38 -5.87 -9.45
N LEU A 155 -3.86 -7.03 -9.85
CA LEU A 155 -3.28 -8.00 -8.90
C LEU A 155 -1.77 -7.87 -8.70
N TRP A 156 -1.01 -7.51 -9.74
CA TRP A 156 0.46 -7.56 -9.66
C TRP A 156 1.01 -6.63 -8.56
N LYS A 157 0.43 -5.43 -8.42
CA LYS A 157 0.91 -4.42 -7.48
C LYS A 157 0.56 -4.80 -6.05
N SER A 158 -0.66 -5.25 -5.78
CA SER A 158 -1.08 -5.73 -4.45
C SER A 158 -0.19 -6.88 -3.95
N CYS A 159 0.14 -7.84 -4.81
CA CYS A 159 1.11 -8.90 -4.50
C CYS A 159 2.51 -8.33 -4.20
N THR A 160 2.96 -7.35 -4.98
CA THR A 160 4.28 -6.73 -4.82
C THR A 160 4.37 -5.95 -3.51
N THR A 161 3.38 -5.11 -3.19
CA THR A 161 3.32 -4.34 -1.94
C THR A 161 3.30 -5.28 -0.73
N ALA A 162 2.47 -6.33 -0.75
CA ALA A 162 2.42 -7.32 0.33
C ALA A 162 3.76 -8.05 0.50
N SER A 163 4.45 -8.36 -0.60
CA SER A 163 5.78 -9.00 -0.56
C SER A 163 6.84 -8.09 0.06
N ILE A 164 6.86 -6.81 -0.31
CA ILE A 164 7.80 -5.82 0.24
C ILE A 164 7.53 -5.61 1.73
N ALA A 165 6.27 -5.42 2.11
CA ALA A 165 5.90 -5.23 3.50
C ALA A 165 6.26 -6.45 4.37
N TYR A 166 6.09 -7.66 3.83
CA TYR A 166 6.53 -8.88 4.50
C TYR A 166 8.07 -8.91 4.71
N GLU A 167 8.86 -8.54 3.70
CA GLU A 167 10.32 -8.51 3.83
C GLU A 167 10.77 -7.45 4.84
N TYR A 168 10.13 -6.29 4.89
CA TYR A 168 10.39 -5.30 5.94
C TYR A 168 10.02 -5.83 7.32
N LYS A 169 8.88 -6.50 7.47
CA LYS A 169 8.49 -7.10 8.74
C LYS A 169 9.49 -8.15 9.20
N ARG A 170 9.99 -8.98 8.27
CA ARG A 170 11.04 -9.98 8.55
C ARG A 170 12.32 -9.31 9.08
N LEU A 171 12.79 -8.27 8.39
CA LEU A 171 13.97 -7.51 8.80
C LEU A 171 13.79 -6.86 10.17
N LEU A 172 12.67 -6.15 10.38
CA LEU A 172 12.38 -5.47 11.63
C LEU A 172 12.25 -6.45 12.80
N THR A 173 11.61 -7.59 12.57
CA THR A 173 11.50 -8.68 13.57
C THR A 173 12.89 -9.20 13.95
N GLN A 174 13.74 -9.50 12.95
CA GLN A 174 15.10 -9.98 13.20
C GLN A 174 15.90 -8.99 14.06
N TYR A 175 15.81 -7.69 13.76
CA TYR A 175 16.50 -6.67 14.54
C TYR A 175 15.88 -6.48 15.93
N ALA A 176 14.56 -6.59 16.07
CA ALA A 176 13.90 -6.53 17.37
C ALA A 176 14.35 -7.68 18.29
N GLU A 177 14.44 -8.91 17.77
CA GLU A 177 14.98 -10.06 18.51
C GLU A 177 16.45 -9.85 18.89
N LYS A 178 17.26 -9.34 17.95
CA LYS A 178 18.69 -9.08 18.18
C LYS A 178 18.94 -8.03 19.24
N THR A 179 18.13 -6.96 19.26
CA THR A 179 18.33 -5.83 20.18
C THR A 179 17.53 -5.94 21.47
N GLY A 180 16.57 -6.87 21.55
CA GLY A 180 15.65 -7.01 22.68
C GLY A 180 14.48 -6.02 22.63
N ALA A 181 14.18 -5.43 21.48
CA ALA A 181 13.01 -4.58 21.32
C ALA A 181 11.72 -5.40 21.39
N PRO A 182 10.61 -4.83 21.93
CA PRO A 182 9.33 -5.53 21.98
C PRO A 182 8.84 -5.95 20.59
N LEU A 183 8.50 -7.23 20.42
CA LEU A 183 8.08 -7.79 19.13
C LEU A 183 6.70 -7.29 18.69
N ASP A 184 5.82 -6.98 19.64
CA ASP A 184 4.52 -6.38 19.39
C ASP A 184 4.63 -4.98 18.77
N PHE A 185 5.72 -4.26 19.06
CA PHE A 185 6.00 -2.95 18.47
C PHE A 185 6.33 -3.02 16.96
N VAL A 186 6.80 -4.16 16.44
CA VAL A 186 7.13 -4.32 15.01
C VAL A 186 5.95 -3.99 14.10
N ALA A 187 4.71 -4.26 14.55
CA ALA A 187 3.50 -4.01 13.77
C ALA A 187 3.28 -2.52 13.41
N VAL A 188 3.88 -1.59 14.17
CA VAL A 188 3.76 -0.14 13.94
C VAL A 188 5.09 0.52 13.55
N GLN A 189 6.17 -0.25 13.41
CA GLN A 189 7.48 0.28 12.97
C GLN A 189 7.54 0.54 11.46
N GLY A 190 6.73 -0.17 10.67
CA GLY A 190 6.52 0.13 9.24
C GLY A 190 5.26 0.97 9.05
N HIS A 191 5.42 2.26 8.76
CA HIS A 191 4.29 3.18 8.53
C HIS A 191 4.16 3.54 7.05
N ASP A 192 2.96 3.37 6.49
CA ASP A 192 2.70 3.68 5.08
C ASP A 192 2.41 5.16 4.85
N PHE A 193 3.34 5.86 4.19
CA PHE A 193 3.22 7.25 3.71
C PHE A 193 3.06 7.35 2.19
N SER A 194 2.73 6.25 1.52
CA SER A 194 2.87 6.12 0.07
C SER A 194 1.74 6.79 -0.73
N SER A 195 0.58 7.08 -0.14
CA SER A 195 -0.66 7.48 -0.85
C SER A 195 -0.45 8.57 -1.92
N ARG A 196 0.30 9.64 -1.61
CA ARG A 196 0.58 10.74 -2.55
C ARG A 196 1.52 10.35 -3.72
N GLY A 197 2.28 9.27 -3.57
CA GLY A 197 3.21 8.72 -4.57
C GLY A 197 2.61 7.63 -5.46
N MET A 198 1.35 7.25 -5.24
CA MET A 198 0.66 6.20 -6.01
C MET A 198 0.10 6.75 -7.33
N SER A 199 -0.30 5.85 -8.24
CA SER A 199 -0.81 6.23 -9.57
C SER A 199 -2.23 6.84 -9.54
N GLY A 200 -2.86 6.89 -8.36
CA GLY A 200 -4.18 7.45 -8.11
C GLY A 200 -4.74 6.96 -6.77
N ILE A 201 -5.85 7.54 -6.31
CA ILE A 201 -6.39 7.21 -4.99
C ILE A 201 -6.94 5.78 -4.89
N TYR A 202 -7.50 5.24 -5.98
CA TYR A 202 -7.95 3.84 -6.02
C TYR A 202 -6.77 2.86 -5.94
N ASP A 203 -5.67 3.20 -6.62
CA ASP A 203 -4.43 2.44 -6.57
C ASP A 203 -3.82 2.45 -5.16
N ALA A 204 -3.83 3.62 -4.50
CA ALA A 204 -3.43 3.76 -3.11
C ALA A 204 -4.31 2.91 -2.16
N ALA A 205 -5.63 2.98 -2.31
CA ALA A 205 -6.57 2.24 -1.48
C ALA A 205 -6.39 0.72 -1.62
N GLN A 206 -6.36 0.22 -2.84
CA GLN A 206 -6.29 -1.22 -3.10
C GLN A 206 -4.92 -1.81 -2.76
N SER A 207 -3.84 -1.21 -3.29
CA SER A 207 -2.50 -1.79 -3.11
C SER A 207 -1.93 -1.51 -1.73
N GLY A 208 -2.37 -0.45 -1.04
CA GLY A 208 -2.01 -0.15 0.34
C GLY A 208 -2.49 -1.19 1.34
N VAL A 209 -3.57 -1.93 1.05
CA VAL A 209 -3.98 -3.09 1.87
C VAL A 209 -2.89 -4.17 1.88
N GLY A 210 -2.08 -4.26 0.83
CA GLY A 210 -0.89 -5.12 0.81
C GLY A 210 0.06 -4.83 1.97
N HIS A 211 0.29 -3.55 2.31
CA HIS A 211 1.08 -3.15 3.49
C HIS A 211 0.41 -3.56 4.79
N LEU A 212 -0.91 -3.40 4.85
CA LEU A 212 -1.74 -3.75 6.02
C LEU A 212 -1.74 -5.25 6.36
N THR A 213 -1.28 -6.11 5.44
CA THR A 213 -1.07 -7.54 5.74
C THR A 213 0.08 -7.79 6.72
N SER A 214 1.03 -6.85 6.82
CA SER A 214 2.25 -6.99 7.62
C SER A 214 2.31 -6.01 8.78
N PHE A 215 1.82 -4.78 8.57
CA PHE A 215 1.84 -3.69 9.54
C PHE A 215 0.45 -3.10 9.73
N ILE A 216 0.27 -2.29 10.77
CA ILE A 216 -0.97 -1.54 10.98
C ILE A 216 -0.75 -0.02 10.92
N GLY A 217 0.49 0.47 10.85
CA GLY A 217 0.77 1.89 10.68
C GLY A 217 0.49 2.35 9.24
N THR A 218 -0.45 3.28 9.04
CA THR A 218 -0.75 3.84 7.71
C THR A 218 -1.35 5.25 7.78
N ASP A 219 -0.95 6.12 6.85
CA ASP A 219 -1.64 7.38 6.54
C ASP A 219 -2.50 7.26 5.26
N SER A 220 -2.51 6.07 4.63
CA SER A 220 -3.38 5.76 3.51
C SER A 220 -4.77 5.38 4.02
N VAL A 221 -5.55 6.39 4.43
CA VAL A 221 -6.90 6.22 5.02
C VAL A 221 -7.79 5.33 4.14
N ALA A 222 -7.79 5.56 2.83
CA ALA A 222 -8.61 4.80 1.89
C ALA A 222 -8.25 3.29 1.83
N SER A 223 -7.06 2.89 2.29
CA SER A 223 -6.68 1.47 2.39
C SER A 223 -7.43 0.77 3.52
N ILE A 224 -7.75 1.49 4.60
CA ILE A 224 -8.56 0.96 5.70
C ILE A 224 -9.98 0.70 5.19
N ASP A 225 -10.58 1.70 4.53
CA ASP A 225 -11.92 1.59 3.94
C ASP A 225 -12.00 0.41 2.96
N TYR A 226 -10.98 0.26 2.09
CA TYR A 226 -10.91 -0.85 1.14
C TYR A 226 -10.81 -2.22 1.85
N ALA A 227 -10.03 -2.31 2.93
CA ALA A 227 -9.88 -3.54 3.72
C ALA A 227 -11.18 -3.92 4.42
N GLU A 228 -11.88 -2.96 5.01
CA GLU A 228 -13.18 -3.17 5.66
C GLU A 228 -14.24 -3.63 4.64
N GLU A 229 -14.38 -2.92 3.53
CA GLU A 229 -15.38 -3.20 2.50
C GLU A 229 -15.11 -4.55 1.80
N TYR A 230 -13.90 -4.74 1.28
CA TYR A 230 -13.61 -5.86 0.41
C TYR A 230 -13.03 -7.07 1.12
N TYR A 231 -12.44 -6.91 2.30
CA TYR A 231 -11.93 -8.02 3.10
C TYR A 231 -12.72 -8.32 4.37
N ASN A 232 -13.77 -7.55 4.67
CA ASN A 232 -14.50 -7.64 5.94
C ASN A 232 -13.52 -7.53 7.13
N ALA A 233 -12.48 -6.72 6.99
CA ALA A 233 -11.51 -6.51 8.05
C ALA A 233 -12.23 -5.91 9.27
N THR A 234 -11.92 -6.40 10.46
CA THR A 234 -12.55 -5.96 11.71
C THR A 234 -11.49 -5.68 12.77
N GLY A 235 -11.84 -4.88 13.78
CA GLY A 235 -10.91 -4.48 14.82
C GLY A 235 -9.96 -3.37 14.36
N ILE A 236 -8.73 -3.39 14.84
CA ILE A 236 -7.72 -2.39 14.48
C ILE A 236 -7.05 -2.82 13.16
N VAL A 237 -7.51 -2.23 12.06
CA VAL A 237 -7.00 -2.51 10.71
C VAL A 237 -5.82 -1.59 10.35
N GLY A 238 -5.95 -0.30 10.69
CA GLY A 238 -4.91 0.70 10.49
C GLY A 238 -4.92 1.74 11.61
N VAL A 239 -3.75 2.28 11.94
CA VAL A 239 -3.54 3.30 12.96
C VAL A 239 -2.62 4.40 12.45
N SER A 240 -2.86 5.62 12.93
CA SER A 240 -1.98 6.76 12.75
C SER A 240 -1.94 7.63 14.00
N VAL A 241 -1.14 8.68 13.97
CA VAL A 241 -0.93 9.64 15.05
C VAL A 241 -1.06 11.06 14.51
N PRO A 242 -1.44 12.05 15.33
CA PRO A 242 -1.26 13.44 14.97
C PRO A 242 0.17 13.72 14.50
N ALA A 243 0.29 14.23 13.28
CA ALA A 243 1.58 14.51 12.66
C ALA A 243 1.58 15.86 11.95
N THR A 244 2.72 16.54 11.93
CA THR A 244 2.91 17.72 11.08
C THR A 244 3.52 17.36 9.73
N GLU A 245 3.42 18.29 8.78
CA GLU A 245 4.24 18.33 7.58
C GLU A 245 4.91 19.72 7.47
N HIS A 246 5.83 19.89 6.52
CA HIS A 246 6.57 21.15 6.36
C HIS A 246 5.67 22.37 6.23
N SER A 247 4.51 22.28 5.58
CA SER A 247 3.59 23.42 5.46
C SER A 247 3.16 23.97 6.82
N VAL A 248 2.84 23.08 7.78
CA VAL A 248 2.45 23.44 9.15
C VAL A 248 3.62 24.05 9.91
N MET A 249 4.81 23.46 9.79
CA MET A 249 6.01 23.94 10.47
C MET A 249 6.49 25.29 9.95
N CYS A 250 6.46 25.51 8.63
CA CYS A 250 6.82 26.78 8.01
C CYS A 250 5.91 27.94 8.45
N MET A 251 4.63 27.70 8.71
CA MET A 251 3.71 28.73 9.21
C MET A 251 4.05 29.22 10.61
N GLY A 252 4.86 28.45 11.36
CA GLY A 252 5.44 28.85 12.64
C GLY A 252 6.63 29.80 12.51
N SER A 253 7.12 30.06 11.29
CA SER A 253 8.37 30.79 10.98
C SER A 253 9.63 30.20 11.61
N GLU A 254 10.80 30.55 11.08
CA GLU A 254 12.09 30.12 11.61
C GLU A 254 12.37 30.70 13.01
N GLU A 255 12.03 31.98 13.21
CA GLU A 255 12.30 32.69 14.47
C GLU A 255 11.51 32.14 15.65
N SER A 256 10.32 31.58 15.42
CA SER A 256 9.43 31.03 16.44
C SER A 256 9.15 29.53 16.28
N GLU A 257 10.05 28.78 15.63
CA GLU A 257 9.89 27.33 15.46
C GLU A 257 9.72 26.62 16.81
N ILE A 258 10.50 26.99 17.83
CA ILE A 258 10.39 26.40 19.17
C ILE A 258 9.02 26.63 19.82
N GLU A 259 8.41 27.80 19.63
CA GLU A 259 7.05 28.07 20.14
C GLU A 259 6.01 27.23 19.41
N THR A 260 6.25 26.95 18.13
CA THR A 260 5.43 26.01 17.37
C THR A 260 5.51 24.61 17.94
N PHE A 261 6.72 24.12 18.25
CA PHE A 261 6.91 22.84 18.96
C PHE A 261 6.20 22.84 20.32
N ARG A 262 6.38 23.89 21.13
CA ARG A 262 5.76 24.02 22.45
C ARG A 262 4.23 23.95 22.36
N ARG A 263 3.63 24.72 21.44
CA ARG A 263 2.18 24.70 21.19
C ARG A 263 1.69 23.32 20.76
N LEU A 264 2.40 22.65 19.85
CA LEU A 264 2.01 21.31 19.39
C LEU A 264 2.07 20.28 20.52
N ILE A 265 3.13 20.30 21.33
CA ILE A 265 3.37 19.34 22.42
C ILE A 265 2.45 19.59 23.62
N CYS A 266 2.24 20.85 24.00
CA CYS A 266 1.62 21.21 25.27
C CYS A 266 0.13 21.59 25.15
N GLU A 267 -0.29 22.14 24.02
CA GLU A 267 -1.64 22.70 23.88
C GLU A 267 -2.49 21.89 22.90
N LEU A 268 -2.00 21.65 21.69
CA LEU A 268 -2.81 21.03 20.63
C LEU A 268 -2.89 19.51 20.79
N TYR A 269 -1.76 18.88 21.13
CA TYR A 269 -1.68 17.45 21.37
C TYR A 269 -1.02 17.20 22.73
N PRO A 270 -1.67 17.48 23.87
CA PRO A 270 -1.06 17.35 25.20
C PRO A 270 -0.85 15.90 25.67
N ALA A 271 -1.49 14.94 25.01
CA ALA A 271 -1.43 13.52 25.33
C ALA A 271 -1.24 12.69 24.06
N GLY A 272 -0.88 11.41 24.19
CA GLY A 272 -0.72 10.53 23.04
C GLY A 272 0.64 10.61 22.38
N VAL A 273 0.71 10.14 21.14
CA VAL A 273 1.87 10.36 20.27
C VAL A 273 1.64 11.62 19.44
N VAL A 274 2.68 12.44 19.26
CA VAL A 274 2.72 13.49 18.24
C VAL A 274 4.02 13.37 17.45
N SER A 275 3.91 13.31 16.12
CA SER A 275 5.06 13.28 15.21
C SER A 275 5.29 14.67 14.61
N ILE A 276 6.45 15.26 14.84
CA ILE A 276 6.75 16.62 14.39
C ILE A 276 7.92 16.58 13.40
N VAL A 277 7.70 17.02 12.16
CA VAL A 277 8.78 17.24 11.20
C VAL A 277 9.78 18.20 11.79
N SER A 278 11.03 17.76 11.87
CA SER A 278 12.06 18.41 12.69
C SER A 278 13.20 19.00 11.87
N ASP A 279 13.13 18.96 10.54
CA ASP A 279 14.18 19.45 9.62
C ASP A 279 13.67 20.53 8.68
N THR A 280 12.70 21.35 9.13
CA THR A 280 12.18 22.47 8.33
C THR A 280 13.23 23.55 8.12
N TRP A 281 14.03 23.84 9.15
CA TRP A 281 15.12 24.84 9.10
C TRP A 281 16.47 24.21 9.49
N ASP A 282 16.58 23.68 10.72
CA ASP A 282 17.80 23.02 11.21
C ASP A 282 17.44 21.85 12.13
N PHE A 283 17.65 20.64 11.63
CA PHE A 283 17.40 19.41 12.39
C PHE A 283 18.24 19.29 13.65
N TRP A 284 19.52 19.65 13.59
CA TRP A 284 20.40 19.49 14.73
C TRP A 284 20.04 20.47 15.83
N ARG A 285 19.66 21.70 15.48
CA ARG A 285 19.11 22.67 16.45
C ARG A 285 17.88 22.14 17.18
N VAL A 286 16.93 21.52 16.46
CA VAL A 286 15.76 20.89 17.09
C VAL A 286 16.18 19.79 18.06
N ILE A 287 17.10 18.92 17.63
CA ILE A 287 17.57 17.79 18.45
C ILE A 287 18.41 18.21 19.65
N THR A 288 19.26 19.25 19.56
CA THR A 288 20.21 19.59 20.62
C THR A 288 19.86 20.82 21.45
N GLU A 289 19.04 21.74 20.94
CA GLU A 289 18.61 22.94 21.66
C GLU A 289 17.15 22.84 22.07
N PHE A 290 16.24 22.65 21.12
CA PHE A 290 14.80 22.69 21.43
C PHE A 290 14.38 21.51 22.31
N SER A 291 14.94 20.33 22.07
CA SER A 291 14.66 19.16 22.91
C SER A 291 15.16 19.34 24.36
N VAL A 292 16.23 20.10 24.59
CA VAL A 292 16.73 20.46 25.92
C VAL A 292 15.76 21.42 26.59
N GLU A 293 15.36 22.48 25.88
CA GLU A 293 14.45 23.49 26.42
C GLU A 293 13.06 22.92 26.74
N LEU A 294 12.55 22.02 25.88
CA LEU A 294 11.24 21.38 26.03
C LEU A 294 11.28 20.06 26.80
N LYS A 295 12.42 19.67 27.37
CA LYS A 295 12.61 18.38 28.04
C LYS A 295 11.59 18.16 29.15
N ALA A 296 11.34 19.19 29.96
CA ALA A 296 10.45 19.09 31.11
C ALA A 296 9.00 18.82 30.69
N GLU A 297 8.54 19.44 29.60
CA GLU A 297 7.22 19.28 29.01
C GLU A 297 7.07 17.91 28.36
N ILE A 298 8.08 17.48 27.60
CA ILE A 298 8.10 16.16 26.93
C ILE A 298 8.01 15.03 27.96
N LEU A 299 8.78 15.10 29.04
CA LEU A 299 8.76 14.08 30.11
C LEU A 299 7.46 14.07 30.93
N LYS A 300 6.70 15.18 30.95
CA LYS A 300 5.41 15.29 31.66
C LYS A 300 4.20 14.89 30.80
N ARG A 301 4.43 14.50 29.54
CA ARG A 301 3.39 14.16 28.58
C ARG A 301 2.50 13.01 29.09
N GLN A 302 1.19 13.12 28.84
CA GLN A 302 0.21 12.14 29.33
C GLN A 302 -0.08 11.05 28.28
N PRO A 303 -0.40 9.82 28.71
CA PRO A 303 -0.85 8.77 27.80
C PRO A 303 -2.22 9.10 27.19
N ASN A 304 -2.43 8.73 25.94
CA ASN A 304 -3.78 8.70 25.35
C ASN A 304 -4.55 7.45 25.81
N ALA A 305 -5.77 7.27 25.30
CA ALA A 305 -6.61 6.11 25.61
C ALA A 305 -5.98 4.75 25.23
N LEU A 306 -4.94 4.75 24.38
CA LEU A 306 -4.17 3.57 23.99
C LEU A 306 -2.89 3.38 24.84
N GLY A 307 -2.67 4.22 25.86
CA GLY A 307 -1.50 4.16 26.73
C GLY A 307 -0.22 4.76 26.16
N LEU A 308 -0.28 5.43 24.99
CA LEU A 308 0.90 5.97 24.33
C LEU A 308 1.16 7.42 24.73
N ALA A 309 2.43 7.81 24.96
CA ALA A 309 2.81 9.15 25.42
C ALA A 309 4.19 9.56 24.86
N LYS A 310 4.32 9.81 23.55
CA LYS A 310 5.62 10.10 22.93
C LYS A 310 5.59 11.36 22.07
N VAL A 311 6.71 12.09 22.07
CA VAL A 311 7.03 13.03 20.99
C VAL A 311 7.98 12.32 20.04
N VAL A 312 7.67 12.35 18.75
CA VAL A 312 8.51 11.77 17.69
C VAL A 312 9.09 12.91 16.88
N PHE A 313 10.41 13.10 17.00
CA PHE A 313 11.17 13.99 16.13
C PHE A 313 11.40 13.30 14.79
N ARG A 314 10.83 13.83 13.71
CA ARG A 314 10.87 13.22 12.37
C ARG A 314 11.81 14.00 11.45
N PRO A 315 13.03 13.51 11.16
CA PRO A 315 13.80 13.99 10.01
C PRO A 315 13.15 13.50 8.71
N ASP A 316 13.15 14.33 7.66
CA ASP A 316 12.57 14.01 6.34
C ASP A 316 13.57 14.23 5.18
N SER A 317 14.84 14.52 5.49
CA SER A 317 15.91 14.76 4.53
C SER A 317 17.28 14.26 5.02
N GLY A 318 18.24 14.16 4.09
CA GLY A 318 19.59 13.65 4.36
C GLY A 318 19.74 12.13 4.20
N ASP A 319 20.90 11.61 4.58
CA ASP A 319 21.14 10.17 4.61
C ASP A 319 20.52 9.59 5.90
N PRO A 320 19.52 8.70 5.81
CA PRO A 320 18.79 8.23 6.99
C PRO A 320 19.67 7.46 7.98
N VAL A 321 20.72 6.78 7.52
CA VAL A 321 21.64 6.07 8.42
C VAL A 321 22.51 7.07 9.16
N LYS A 322 23.08 8.05 8.46
CA LYS A 322 23.93 9.08 9.07
C LYS A 322 23.16 9.99 10.03
N ILE A 323 21.93 10.38 9.69
CA ILE A 323 21.09 11.21 10.56
C ILE A 323 20.75 10.48 11.87
N ILE A 324 20.40 9.19 11.80
CA ILE A 324 19.96 8.43 12.98
C ILE A 324 21.15 7.94 13.81
N CYS A 325 22.17 7.37 13.17
CA CYS A 325 23.28 6.67 13.81
C CYS A 325 24.58 7.48 13.92
N GLY A 326 24.69 8.59 13.20
CA GLY A 326 25.89 9.43 13.14
C GLY A 326 26.69 9.27 11.83
N ASP A 327 27.32 10.36 11.39
CA ASP A 327 28.23 10.41 10.26
C ASP A 327 29.70 10.38 10.73
N PRO A 328 30.44 9.28 10.51
CA PRO A 328 31.85 9.19 10.94
C PRO A 328 32.77 10.22 10.27
N ASP A 329 32.34 10.80 9.14
CA ASP A 329 33.11 11.80 8.40
C ASP A 329 32.82 13.25 8.85
N ALA A 330 31.83 13.46 9.71
CA ALA A 330 31.51 14.77 10.26
C ALA A 330 32.53 15.23 11.32
N GLU A 331 32.50 16.51 11.67
CA GLU A 331 33.37 17.06 12.72
C GLU A 331 33.19 16.27 14.03
N ARG A 332 34.30 15.81 14.61
CA ARG A 332 34.28 14.96 15.80
C ARG A 332 33.52 15.63 16.95
N GLU A 333 32.68 14.87 17.63
CA GLU A 333 31.77 15.33 18.70
C GLU A 333 30.63 16.27 18.26
N SER A 334 30.54 16.63 16.98
CA SER A 334 29.38 17.36 16.45
C SER A 334 28.08 16.54 16.56
N PRO A 335 26.90 17.18 16.55
CA PRO A 335 25.63 16.46 16.53
C PRO A 335 25.52 15.48 15.36
N ALA A 336 26.01 15.87 14.17
CA ALA A 336 26.04 15.01 13.00
C ALA A 336 26.95 13.80 13.17
N TYR A 337 28.10 13.95 13.83
CA TYR A 337 29.00 12.82 14.14
C TYR A 337 28.35 11.83 15.12
N LYS A 338 27.61 12.34 16.11
CA LYS A 338 26.93 11.52 17.12
C LYS A 338 25.68 10.81 16.58
N GLY A 339 24.91 11.48 15.74
CA GLY A 339 23.59 11.04 15.30
C GLY A 339 22.47 11.36 16.30
N ALA A 340 21.23 11.38 15.80
CA ALA A 340 20.06 11.78 16.58
C ALA A 340 19.84 10.94 17.85
N VAL A 341 20.04 9.62 17.77
CA VAL A 341 19.84 8.71 18.91
C VAL A 341 20.81 9.03 20.05
N GLN A 342 22.09 9.25 19.73
CA GLN A 342 23.10 9.55 20.74
C GLN A 342 22.88 10.95 21.34
N CYS A 343 22.54 11.95 20.52
CA CYS A 343 22.22 13.29 21.01
C CYS A 343 21.02 13.27 21.98
N LEU A 344 19.93 12.60 21.61
CA LEU A 344 18.76 12.47 22.48
C LEU A 344 19.07 11.66 23.74
N TRP A 345 19.92 10.64 23.67
CA TRP A 345 20.34 9.86 24.84
C TRP A 345 21.11 10.72 25.85
N GLU A 346 22.00 11.60 25.38
CA GLU A 346 22.73 12.53 26.26
C GLU A 346 21.80 13.52 26.97
N ILE A 347 20.66 13.84 26.35
CA ILE A 347 19.68 14.80 26.88
C ILE A 347 18.68 14.12 27.80
N PHE A 348 18.03 13.04 27.35
CA PHE A 348 16.92 12.39 28.06
C PHE A 348 17.37 11.22 28.94
N GLY A 349 18.55 10.64 28.67
CA GLY A 349 18.95 9.35 29.21
C GLY A 349 18.14 8.22 28.57
N GLY A 350 17.97 7.13 29.32
CA GLY A 350 17.15 6.02 28.90
C GLY A 350 17.48 4.75 29.69
N THR A 351 17.14 3.61 29.11
CA THR A 351 17.46 2.29 29.65
C THR A 351 18.25 1.47 28.63
N GLU A 352 18.84 0.37 29.08
CA GLU A 352 19.48 -0.60 28.19
C GLU A 352 18.67 -1.89 28.18
N THR A 353 18.55 -2.51 27.01
CA THR A 353 18.01 -3.86 26.90
C THR A 353 18.96 -4.88 27.54
N ALA A 354 18.49 -6.09 27.78
CA ALA A 354 19.33 -7.18 28.30
C ALA A 354 20.52 -7.50 27.38
N GLN A 355 20.43 -7.13 26.11
CA GLN A 355 21.46 -7.29 25.08
C GLN A 355 22.43 -6.10 25.01
N GLY A 356 22.26 -5.07 25.86
CA GLY A 356 23.15 -3.91 25.95
C GLY A 356 22.86 -2.80 24.92
N TYR A 357 21.65 -2.75 24.36
CA TYR A 357 21.25 -1.70 23.42
C TYR A 357 20.49 -0.59 24.13
N LYS A 358 20.80 0.67 23.79
CA LYS A 358 20.13 1.87 24.32
C LYS A 358 18.68 1.96 23.88
N VAL A 359 17.82 2.36 24.80
CA VAL A 359 16.39 2.65 24.60
C VAL A 359 16.08 4.00 25.24
N LEU A 360 15.72 4.97 24.40
CA LEU A 360 15.31 6.33 24.81
C LEU A 360 13.99 6.33 25.60
#